data_AF-A0A5J5AF11-F1
#
_entry.id   AF-A0A5J5AF11-F1
#
_cell.length_a   1.000
_cell.length_b   1.000
_cell.length_c   1.000
_cell.angle_alpha   90.00
_cell.angle_beta   90.00
_cell.angle_gamma   90.00
#
_symmetry.space_group_name_H-M   'P 1'
#
loop_
_entity.id
_entity.type
_entity.pdbx_description
1 polymer ?
#
loop_
_entity_poly.entity_id
_entity_poly.type
_entity_poly.pdbx_seq_one_letter_code
_entity_poly.pdbx_strand_id
1 'polypeptide(L)'
;MEDIRAAALAYYGTGSDKLKQMASSFFESLDHKGDGKVMVRELVDFFKQKGYETIKPNFFKELGKDDEHGSLDFEEFMVVYYVVKTSWPSCQECGAFLKETYFNCVKCFDHGDSTYDLCTVCFGQGKTCTHKHTVFMDNHALLRSKSNASMLKMNKQHVSASASLPSHGNQLLPSHGALKGTQHEQFEALEKQIATEKFGMGNPHGAENFLDIVIKCSIM
;
A
#
# COMPACT_ATOMS: atom_id res chain seq x y z
N MET A 1 15.36 8.93 2.82
CA MET A 1 15.03 7.79 3.72
C MET A 1 14.54 8.29 5.05
N GLU A 2 15.19 9.29 5.63
CA GLU A 2 14.71 9.93 6.87
C GLU A 2 13.26 10.40 6.80
N ASP A 3 12.84 11.06 5.72
CA ASP A 3 11.44 11.51 5.59
C ASP A 3 10.44 10.34 5.59
N ILE A 4 10.80 9.23 4.95
CA ILE A 4 9.96 8.02 4.90
C ILE A 4 9.95 7.34 6.27
N ARG A 5 11.09 7.30 6.97
CA ARG A 5 11.18 6.79 8.34
C ARG A 5 10.29 7.62 9.27
N ALA A 6 10.39 8.94 9.21
CA ALA A 6 9.56 9.84 9.99
C ALA A 6 8.06 9.66 9.69
N ALA A 7 7.70 9.55 8.40
CA ALA A 7 6.31 9.29 7.99
C ALA A 7 5.79 7.94 8.49
N ALA A 8 6.58 6.88 8.39
CA ALA A 8 6.23 5.57 8.90
C ALA A 8 5.99 5.62 10.42
N LEU A 9 6.96 6.15 11.19
CA LEU A 9 6.84 6.26 12.65
C LEU A 9 5.64 7.12 13.07
N ALA A 10 5.38 8.22 12.36
CA ALA A 10 4.18 9.03 12.59
C ALA A 10 2.89 8.24 12.32
N TYR A 11 2.81 7.56 11.16
CA TYR A 11 1.66 6.75 10.77
C TYR A 11 1.30 5.70 11.83
N TYR A 12 2.30 5.01 12.39
CA TYR A 12 2.05 4.05 13.46
C TYR A 12 1.82 4.68 14.82
N GLY A 13 2.55 5.74 15.15
CA GLY A 13 2.39 6.46 16.41
C GLY A 13 0.97 6.98 16.59
N THR A 14 0.36 7.48 15.51
CA THR A 14 -1.04 7.93 15.48
C THR A 14 -2.05 6.82 15.17
N GLY A 15 -1.56 5.63 14.84
CA GLY A 15 -2.39 4.47 14.54
C GLY A 15 -3.24 4.00 15.72
N SER A 16 -4.31 3.27 15.42
CA SER A 16 -5.17 2.65 16.44
C SER A 16 -4.41 1.61 17.27
N ASP A 17 -4.87 1.36 18.49
CA ASP A 17 -4.28 0.34 19.36
C ASP A 17 -4.23 -1.04 18.68
N LYS A 18 -5.26 -1.35 17.87
CA LYS A 18 -5.29 -2.58 17.08
C LYS A 18 -4.17 -2.63 16.04
N LEU A 19 -3.91 -1.53 15.32
CA LEU A 19 -2.80 -1.48 14.35
C LEU A 19 -1.46 -1.69 15.05
N LYS A 20 -1.25 -1.01 16.18
CA LYS A 20 -0.03 -1.13 16.98
C LYS A 20 0.19 -2.56 17.47
N GLN A 21 -0.86 -3.17 18.04
CA GLN A 21 -0.82 -4.55 18.51
C GLN A 21 -0.51 -5.54 17.38
N MET A 22 -1.16 -5.39 16.21
CA MET A 22 -0.89 -6.26 15.06
C MET A 22 0.55 -6.13 14.57
N ALA A 23 1.08 -4.91 14.49
CA ALA A 23 2.46 -4.68 14.06
C ALA A 23 3.48 -5.28 15.05
N SER A 24 3.29 -5.05 16.36
CA SER A 24 4.13 -5.63 17.42
C SER A 24 4.10 -7.15 17.39
N SER A 25 2.92 -7.77 17.32
CA SER A 25 2.84 -9.22 17.29
C SER A 25 3.36 -9.83 15.99
N PHE A 26 3.28 -9.12 14.87
CA PHE A 26 3.91 -9.58 13.63
C PHE A 26 5.44 -9.51 13.73
N PHE A 27 5.99 -8.48 14.36
CA PHE A 27 7.42 -8.38 14.66
C PHE A 27 7.89 -9.53 15.57
N GLU A 28 7.24 -9.73 16.72
CA GLU A 28 7.54 -10.82 17.66
C GLU A 28 7.44 -12.21 17.01
N SER A 29 6.52 -12.33 16.05
CA SER A 29 6.32 -13.54 15.25
C SER A 29 7.51 -13.90 14.36
N LEU A 30 8.31 -12.90 13.96
CA LEU A 30 9.51 -13.06 13.14
C LEU A 30 10.80 -13.01 13.96
N ASP A 31 10.79 -12.35 15.13
CA ASP A 31 11.89 -12.36 16.10
C ASP A 31 11.92 -13.69 16.88
N HIS A 32 12.30 -14.76 16.18
CA HIS A 32 12.37 -16.10 16.76
C HIS A 32 13.38 -16.22 17.92
N LYS A 33 14.34 -15.31 18.01
CA LYS A 33 15.39 -15.32 19.03
C LYS A 33 15.01 -14.49 20.25
N GLY A 34 14.02 -13.61 20.14
CA GLY A 34 13.63 -12.67 21.19
C GLY A 34 14.72 -11.64 21.49
N ASP A 35 15.59 -11.33 20.52
CA ASP A 35 16.68 -10.36 20.70
C ASP A 35 16.28 -8.94 20.28
N GLY A 36 15.00 -8.74 19.96
CA GLY A 36 14.43 -7.48 19.52
C GLY A 36 14.79 -7.14 18.08
N LYS A 37 15.14 -8.15 17.27
CA LYS A 37 15.53 -7.97 15.87
C LYS A 37 14.98 -9.05 14.95
N VAL A 38 14.70 -8.67 13.71
CA VAL A 38 14.23 -9.58 12.66
C VAL A 38 15.25 -9.63 11.54
N MET A 39 15.60 -10.82 11.05
CA MET A 39 16.53 -10.94 9.92
C MET A 39 15.83 -10.53 8.62
N VAL A 40 16.51 -9.76 7.77
CA VAL A 40 15.99 -9.31 6.46
C VAL A 40 15.50 -10.51 5.63
N ARG A 41 16.28 -11.60 5.59
CA ARG A 41 15.90 -12.83 4.89
C ARG A 41 14.58 -13.45 5.38
N GLU A 42 14.34 -13.48 6.69
CA GLU A 42 13.12 -14.08 7.28
C GLU A 42 11.89 -13.28 6.86
N LEU A 43 12.01 -11.96 6.89
CA LEU A 43 10.96 -11.05 6.44
C LEU A 43 10.69 -11.17 4.93
N VAL A 44 11.74 -11.21 4.11
CA VAL A 44 11.62 -11.36 2.65
C VAL A 44 10.99 -12.71 2.27
N ASP A 45 11.41 -13.79 2.92
CA ASP A 45 10.87 -15.13 2.68
C ASP A 45 9.41 -15.23 3.11
N PHE A 46 9.03 -14.57 4.21
CA PHE A 46 7.63 -14.45 4.62
C PHE A 46 6.77 -13.77 3.54
N PHE A 47 7.20 -12.62 3.01
CA PHE A 47 6.45 -11.92 1.96
C PHE A 47 6.33 -12.75 0.67
N LYS A 48 7.43 -13.43 0.26
CA LYS A 48 7.41 -14.36 -0.87
C LYS A 48 6.41 -15.49 -0.67
N GLN A 49 6.42 -16.13 0.50
CA GLN A 49 5.52 -17.25 0.82
C GLN A 49 4.05 -16.82 0.77
N LYS A 50 3.74 -15.58 1.17
CA LYS A 50 2.39 -15.03 1.15
C LYS A 50 1.98 -14.42 -0.20
N GLY A 51 2.84 -14.52 -1.22
CA GLY A 51 2.54 -14.10 -2.59
C GLY A 51 2.66 -12.60 -2.84
N TYR A 52 3.29 -11.85 -1.94
CA TYR A 52 3.54 -10.42 -2.13
C TYR A 52 4.72 -10.20 -3.08
N GLU A 53 4.65 -9.12 -3.86
CA GLU A 53 5.82 -8.66 -4.60
C GLU A 53 6.96 -8.40 -3.62
N THR A 54 8.08 -9.08 -3.88
CA THR A 54 9.24 -8.98 -3.00
C THR A 54 9.78 -7.55 -3.02
N ILE A 55 9.95 -6.99 -1.83
CA ILE A 55 10.63 -5.72 -1.63
C ILE A 55 11.99 -5.78 -2.33
N LYS A 56 12.24 -4.84 -3.24
CA LYS A 56 13.46 -4.87 -4.04
C LYS A 56 14.70 -4.78 -3.12
N PRO A 57 15.76 -5.56 -3.36
CA PRO A 57 16.97 -5.54 -2.53
C PRO A 57 17.56 -4.13 -2.30
N ASN A 58 17.41 -3.23 -3.29
CA ASN A 58 17.86 -1.85 -3.19
C ASN A 58 17.21 -1.07 -2.04
N PHE A 59 15.99 -1.44 -1.62
CA PHE A 59 15.35 -0.80 -0.46
C PHE A 59 16.08 -1.09 0.85
N PHE A 60 16.57 -2.32 1.05
CA PHE A 60 17.28 -2.66 2.28
C PHE A 60 18.63 -1.94 2.38
N LYS A 61 19.30 -1.70 1.25
CA LYS A 61 20.49 -0.84 1.20
C LYS A 61 20.21 0.59 1.64
N GLU A 62 19.03 1.11 1.30
CA GLU A 62 18.58 2.44 1.74
C GLU A 62 18.32 2.50 3.25
N LEU A 63 18.07 1.36 3.90
CA LEU A 63 18.04 1.23 5.37
C LEU A 63 19.43 0.96 5.98
N GLY A 64 20.51 1.05 5.20
CA GLY A 64 21.86 0.72 5.66
C GLY A 64 22.09 -0.76 5.92
N LYS A 65 21.29 -1.64 5.30
CA LYS A 65 21.46 -3.09 5.36
C LYS A 65 22.14 -3.53 4.07
N ASP A 66 23.45 -3.77 4.18
CA ASP A 66 24.31 -4.03 3.02
C ASP A 66 24.07 -5.41 2.39
N ASP A 67 23.45 -6.35 3.12
CA ASP A 67 23.15 -7.69 2.64
C ASP A 67 21.90 -8.33 3.30
N GLU A 68 21.57 -9.55 2.87
CA GLU A 68 20.47 -10.37 3.40
C GLU A 68 20.74 -10.90 4.82
N HIS A 69 21.96 -10.68 5.35
CA HIS A 69 22.34 -10.97 6.74
C HIS A 69 22.10 -9.79 7.67
N GLY A 70 21.64 -8.65 7.14
CA GLY A 70 21.15 -7.54 7.94
C GLY A 70 20.00 -7.94 8.86
N SER A 71 19.92 -7.25 10.00
CA SER A 71 18.80 -7.34 10.93
C SER A 71 18.11 -5.98 11.03
N LEU A 72 16.81 -6.03 11.27
CA LEU A 72 15.92 -4.88 11.43
C LEU A 72 15.51 -4.82 12.91
N ASP A 73 15.74 -3.68 13.55
CA ASP A 73 15.06 -3.39 14.81
C ASP A 73 13.56 -3.11 14.58
N PHE A 74 12.82 -2.88 15.65
CA PHE A 74 11.39 -2.62 15.55
C PHE A 74 11.08 -1.40 14.69
N GLU A 75 11.79 -0.29 14.83
CA GLU A 75 11.54 0.93 14.06
C GLU A 75 11.83 0.73 12.57
N GLU A 76 12.94 0.07 12.23
CA GLU A 76 13.29 -0.26 10.86
C GLU A 76 12.27 -1.22 10.23
N PHE A 77 11.80 -2.20 10.99
CA PHE A 77 10.72 -3.08 10.57
C PHE A 77 9.43 -2.30 10.26
N MET A 78 9.09 -1.29 11.06
CA MET A 78 7.94 -0.42 10.79
C MET A 78 8.10 0.34 9.47
N VAL A 79 9.30 0.80 9.13
CA VAL A 79 9.56 1.40 7.80
C VAL A 79 9.29 0.39 6.69
N VAL A 80 9.75 -0.85 6.84
CA VAL A 80 9.53 -1.91 5.85
C VAL A 80 8.03 -2.19 5.68
N TYR A 81 7.31 -2.39 6.78
CA TYR A 81 5.88 -2.65 6.73
C TYR A 81 5.12 -1.48 6.11
N TYR A 82 5.44 -0.23 6.48
CA TYR A 82 4.82 0.95 5.89
C TYR A 82 4.98 0.96 4.36
N VAL A 83 6.20 0.71 3.88
CA VAL A 83 6.52 0.64 2.45
C VAL A 83 5.75 -0.45 1.71
N VAL A 84 5.60 -1.63 2.31
CA VAL A 84 4.79 -2.72 1.73
C VAL A 84 3.31 -2.35 1.73
N LYS A 85 2.81 -1.84 2.85
CA LYS A 85 1.39 -1.50 3.04
C LYS A 85 0.91 -0.42 2.09
N THR A 86 1.77 0.55 1.76
CA THR A 86 1.44 1.63 0.83
C THR A 86 1.83 1.31 -0.62
N SER A 87 2.28 0.07 -0.90
CA SER A 87 2.75 -0.34 -2.23
C SER A 87 3.77 0.64 -2.81
N TRP A 88 4.77 1.02 -2.01
CA TRP A 88 5.68 2.12 -2.37
C TRP A 88 6.39 1.83 -3.70
N PRO A 89 6.38 2.79 -4.65
CA PRO A 89 6.81 2.48 -6.01
C PRO A 89 8.32 2.38 -6.15
N SER A 90 8.75 1.59 -7.14
CA SER A 90 10.13 1.46 -7.58
C SER A 90 10.25 1.82 -9.06
N CYS A 91 11.39 2.39 -9.44
CA CYS A 91 11.67 2.72 -10.85
C CYS A 91 11.63 1.45 -11.70
N GLN A 92 10.81 1.44 -12.74
CA GLN A 92 10.66 0.28 -13.63
C GLN A 92 11.91 0.04 -14.52
N GLU A 93 12.73 1.06 -14.73
CA GLU A 93 13.91 0.97 -15.60
C GLU A 93 15.19 0.57 -14.85
N CYS A 94 15.40 1.08 -13.63
CA CYS A 94 16.62 0.81 -12.88
C CYS A 94 16.40 0.13 -11.52
N GLY A 95 15.15 -0.08 -11.10
CA GLY A 95 14.82 -0.68 -9.81
C GLY A 95 15.17 0.20 -8.60
N ALA A 96 15.46 1.49 -8.81
CA ALA A 96 15.71 2.43 -7.72
C ALA A 96 14.44 2.64 -6.89
N PHE A 97 14.60 2.71 -5.57
CA PHE A 97 13.53 3.04 -4.64
C PHE A 97 13.15 4.53 -4.79
N LEU A 98 11.88 4.83 -5.07
CA LEU A 98 11.44 6.18 -5.44
C LEU A 98 11.09 7.00 -4.19
N LYS A 99 12.08 7.69 -3.62
CA LYS A 99 11.96 8.43 -2.35
C LYS A 99 11.39 9.85 -2.48
N GLU A 100 11.58 10.46 -3.63
CA GLU A 100 11.30 11.88 -3.88
C GLU A 100 10.29 12.03 -5.02
N THR A 101 10.29 13.16 -5.72
CA THR A 101 9.52 13.33 -6.95
C THR A 101 9.88 12.24 -7.96
N TYR A 102 8.87 11.55 -8.48
CA TYR A 102 9.00 10.56 -9.55
C TYR A 102 7.90 10.77 -10.58
N PHE A 103 8.09 10.21 -11.77
CA PHE A 103 7.14 10.32 -12.87
C PHE A 103 6.33 9.05 -13.02
N ASN A 104 5.01 9.22 -13.14
CA ASN A 104 4.05 8.15 -13.32
C ASN A 104 3.44 8.20 -14.71
N CYS A 105 3.34 7.06 -15.36
CA CYS A 105 2.50 6.93 -16.53
C CYS A 105 1.03 7.08 -16.12
N VAL A 106 0.35 8.10 -16.65
CA VAL A 106 -1.03 8.42 -16.27
C VAL A 106 -1.98 7.28 -16.60
N LYS A 107 -1.80 6.63 -17.76
CA LYS A 107 -2.66 5.52 -18.20
C LYS A 107 -2.50 4.29 -17.32
N CYS A 108 -1.27 3.93 -16.94
CA CYS A 108 -1.03 2.80 -16.04
C CYS A 108 -1.60 3.06 -14.65
N PHE A 109 -1.39 4.28 -14.13
CA PHE A 109 -1.97 4.70 -12.86
C PHE A 109 -3.50 4.57 -12.84
N ASP A 110 -4.19 4.91 -13.94
CA ASP A 110 -5.65 4.82 -14.04
C ASP A 110 -6.19 3.40 -14.13
N HIS A 111 -5.40 2.43 -14.61
CA HIS A 111 -5.85 1.06 -14.80
C HIS A 111 -5.78 0.22 -13.51
N GLY A 112 -5.09 0.69 -12.47
CA GLY A 112 -5.14 0.10 -11.11
C GLY A 112 -4.41 -1.24 -10.91
N ASP A 113 -4.13 -1.99 -11.98
CA ASP A 113 -3.50 -3.32 -11.88
C ASP A 113 -1.96 -3.25 -11.79
N SER A 114 -1.35 -2.20 -12.33
CA SER A 114 0.09 -1.94 -12.23
C SER A 114 0.41 -0.50 -12.61
N THR A 115 1.26 0.15 -11.82
CA THR A 115 1.81 1.47 -12.15
C THR A 115 3.07 1.33 -13.01
N TYR A 116 3.44 2.39 -13.73
CA TYR A 116 4.72 2.44 -14.43
C TYR A 116 5.41 3.74 -14.05
N ASP A 117 6.38 3.59 -13.16
CA ASP A 117 6.96 4.69 -12.39
C ASP A 117 8.45 4.80 -12.69
N LEU A 118 8.92 6.02 -12.88
CA LEU A 118 10.29 6.33 -13.27
C LEU A 118 10.90 7.34 -12.31
N CYS A 119 12.15 7.09 -11.90
CA CYS A 119 12.93 8.12 -11.25
C CYS A 119 13.23 9.26 -12.23
N THR A 120 13.54 10.44 -11.70
CA THR A 120 13.84 11.65 -12.48
C THR A 120 14.97 11.43 -13.50
N VAL A 121 15.98 10.64 -13.14
CA VAL A 121 17.11 10.29 -14.00
C VAL A 121 16.67 9.45 -15.20
N CYS A 122 15.90 8.37 -14.98
CA CYS A 122 15.45 7.51 -16.09
C CYS A 122 14.45 8.23 -16.99
N PHE A 123 13.57 9.05 -16.42
CA PHE A 123 12.65 9.88 -17.18
C PHE A 123 13.40 10.89 -18.06
N GLY A 124 14.36 11.64 -17.49
CA GLY A 124 15.14 12.65 -18.22
C GLY A 124 16.07 12.08 -19.30
N GLN A 125 16.46 10.80 -19.18
CA GLN A 125 17.23 10.08 -20.20
C GLN A 125 16.36 9.57 -21.37
N GLY A 126 15.04 9.79 -21.33
CA GLY A 126 14.13 9.27 -22.35
C GLY A 126 14.02 7.74 -22.34
N LYS A 127 14.33 7.07 -21.20
CA LYS A 127 14.24 5.61 -21.07
C LYS A 127 12.81 5.06 -21.03
N THR A 128 11.84 5.79 -21.58
CA THR A 128 10.49 5.26 -21.81
C THR A 128 10.43 4.32 -23.02
N CYS A 129 11.57 4.00 -23.67
CA CYS A 129 11.64 3.29 -24.94
C CYS A 129 10.93 1.92 -24.95
N THR A 130 10.81 1.27 -23.80
CA THR A 130 10.13 -0.02 -23.63
C THR A 130 8.63 0.13 -23.32
N HIS A 131 8.20 1.33 -22.90
CA HIS A 131 6.84 1.62 -22.48
C HIS A 131 6.07 2.43 -23.53
N LYS A 132 4.87 1.97 -23.89
CA LYS A 132 4.12 2.49 -25.05
C LYS A 132 3.40 3.82 -24.79
N HIS A 133 3.20 4.21 -23.53
CA HIS A 133 2.51 5.44 -23.20
C HIS A 133 3.49 6.62 -23.11
N THR A 134 3.05 7.79 -23.58
CA THR A 134 3.89 9.00 -23.63
C THR A 134 3.47 10.07 -22.64
N VAL A 135 2.32 9.90 -21.98
CA VAL A 135 1.78 10.88 -21.03
C VAL A 135 2.22 10.49 -19.62
N PHE A 136 3.15 11.27 -19.10
CA PHE A 136 3.66 11.15 -17.74
C PHE A 136 3.37 12.42 -16.96
N MET A 137 3.18 12.28 -15.65
CA MET A 137 3.08 13.38 -14.70
C MET A 137 3.92 13.04 -13.48
N ASP A 138 4.43 14.05 -12.77
CA ASP A 138 5.01 13.79 -11.47
C ASP A 138 3.94 13.32 -10.47
N ASN A 139 4.36 12.60 -9.45
CA ASN A 139 3.50 12.00 -8.44
C ASN A 139 2.57 13.00 -7.75
N HIS A 140 3.03 14.22 -7.46
CA HIS A 140 2.19 15.24 -6.83
C HIS A 140 1.18 15.84 -7.80
N ALA A 141 1.59 16.17 -9.02
CA ALA A 141 0.69 16.71 -10.04
C ALA A 141 -0.38 15.68 -10.44
N LEU A 142 -0.02 14.39 -10.52
CA LEU A 142 -0.96 13.33 -10.80
C LEU A 142 -2.01 13.20 -9.69
N LEU A 143 -1.58 13.10 -8.42
CA LEU A 143 -2.51 13.00 -7.28
C LEU A 143 -3.44 14.21 -7.19
N ARG A 144 -2.92 15.43 -7.39
CA ARG A 144 -3.75 16.65 -7.43
C ARG A 144 -4.73 16.65 -8.59
N SER A 145 -4.31 16.20 -9.77
CA SER A 145 -5.18 16.05 -10.95
C SER A 145 -6.35 15.09 -10.67
N LYS A 146 -6.07 13.93 -10.06
CA LYS A 146 -7.11 12.97 -9.66
C LYS A 146 -8.04 13.53 -8.60
N SER A 147 -7.51 14.19 -7.59
CA SER A 147 -8.32 14.86 -6.55
C SER A 147 -9.28 15.88 -7.16
N ASN A 148 -8.78 16.77 -8.02
CA ASN A 148 -9.61 17.76 -8.70
C ASN A 148 -10.68 17.11 -9.60
N ALA A 149 -10.33 16.06 -10.33
CA ALA A 149 -11.28 15.33 -11.15
C ALA A 149 -12.40 14.68 -10.30
N SER A 150 -12.07 14.13 -9.13
CA SER A 150 -13.04 13.58 -8.19
C SER A 150 -13.96 14.67 -7.62
N MET A 151 -13.43 15.83 -7.25
CA MET A 151 -14.24 16.98 -6.81
C MET A 151 -15.23 17.44 -7.89
N LEU A 152 -14.80 17.51 -9.14
CA LEU A 152 -15.67 17.86 -10.27
C LEU A 152 -16.76 16.80 -10.52
N LYS A 153 -16.46 15.51 -10.32
CA LYS A 153 -17.46 14.43 -10.42
C LYS A 153 -18.50 14.51 -9.32
N MET A 154 -18.10 14.78 -8.07
CA MET A 154 -19.03 14.98 -6.96
C MET A 154 -19.94 16.19 -7.17
N ASN A 155 -19.38 17.31 -7.68
CA ASN A 155 -20.17 18.49 -8.00
C ASN A 155 -21.17 18.24 -9.15
N LYS A 156 -20.77 17.51 -10.20
CA LYS A 156 -21.68 17.12 -11.29
C LYS A 156 -22.79 16.19 -10.80
N GLN A 157 -22.47 15.23 -9.92
CA GLN A 157 -23.46 14.32 -9.34
C GLN A 157 -24.46 15.06 -8.44
N HIS A 158 -24.01 16.04 -7.64
CA HIS A 158 -24.90 16.91 -6.87
C HIS A 158 -25.84 17.73 -7.77
N VAL A 159 -25.32 18.31 -8.86
CA VAL A 159 -26.15 19.05 -9.83
C VAL A 159 -27.14 18.14 -10.56
N SER A 160 -26.75 16.91 -10.93
CA SER A 160 -27.66 15.96 -11.60
C SER A 160 -28.68 15.29 -10.65
N ALA A 161 -28.34 15.10 -9.37
CA ALA A 161 -29.26 14.55 -8.37
C ALA A 161 -30.35 15.56 -7.94
N SER A 162 -30.15 16.84 -8.21
CA SER A 162 -31.16 17.88 -7.99
C SER A 162 -32.26 17.88 -9.08
N ALA A 163 -32.12 17.06 -10.13
CA ALA A 163 -32.97 17.09 -11.32
C ALA A 163 -33.86 15.85 -11.53
N SER A 164 -33.90 14.88 -10.62
CA SER A 164 -34.72 13.67 -10.81
C SER A 164 -35.38 13.15 -9.53
N LEU A 165 -36.72 13.17 -9.51
CA LEU A 165 -37.57 12.46 -8.54
C LEU A 165 -37.58 10.95 -8.84
N PRO A 166 -37.59 10.06 -7.83
CA PRO A 166 -37.47 8.62 -8.04
C PRO A 166 -38.83 7.93 -8.28
N SER A 167 -38.90 7.03 -9.27
CA SER A 167 -39.88 5.93 -9.31
C SER A 167 -39.22 4.62 -8.89
N HIS A 168 -39.90 3.90 -8.00
CA HIS A 168 -39.52 2.61 -7.41
C HIS A 168 -39.12 1.50 -8.40
N GLY A 169 -38.28 0.55 -7.94
CA GLY A 169 -38.25 -0.80 -8.51
C GLY A 169 -37.00 -1.65 -8.26
N ASN A 170 -37.06 -2.44 -7.18
CA ASN A 170 -36.48 -3.78 -6.96
C ASN A 170 -34.98 -4.04 -6.72
N GLN A 171 -34.80 -4.86 -5.68
CA GLN A 171 -33.60 -5.54 -5.19
C GLN A 171 -33.00 -6.52 -6.20
N LEU A 172 -31.67 -6.63 -6.20
CA LEU A 172 -30.97 -7.87 -6.55
C LEU A 172 -29.71 -8.03 -5.68
N LEU A 173 -29.56 -9.21 -5.05
CA LEU A 173 -28.34 -9.66 -4.37
C LEU A 173 -27.16 -9.72 -5.35
N PRO A 174 -25.91 -9.52 -4.90
CA PRO A 174 -24.74 -10.02 -5.62
C PRO A 174 -24.34 -11.42 -5.13
N SER A 175 -24.25 -12.29 -6.12
CA SER A 175 -23.61 -13.61 -6.13
C SER A 175 -22.11 -13.56 -5.86
N HIS A 176 -21.62 -14.64 -5.24
CA HIS A 176 -20.21 -15.00 -5.07
C HIS A 176 -19.37 -14.80 -6.35
N GLY A 177 -18.28 -14.04 -6.22
CA GLY A 177 -17.27 -13.81 -7.25
C GLY A 177 -15.87 -13.68 -6.65
N ALA A 178 -14.90 -14.25 -7.35
CA ALA A 178 -13.50 -14.45 -6.94
C ALA A 178 -12.79 -13.19 -6.42
N LEU A 179 -11.92 -13.38 -5.43
CA LEU A 179 -11.01 -12.36 -4.88
C LEU A 179 -10.10 -11.78 -5.98
N LYS A 180 -10.52 -10.64 -6.56
CA LYS A 180 -9.66 -9.68 -7.25
C LYS A 180 -9.67 -8.41 -6.41
N GLY A 181 -8.66 -8.28 -5.54
CA GLY A 181 -8.45 -7.10 -4.72
C GLY A 181 -7.12 -6.44 -5.06
N THR A 182 -7.07 -5.12 -4.89
CA THR A 182 -5.85 -4.29 -4.87
C THR A 182 -4.83 -4.84 -3.87
N GLN A 183 -3.53 -4.51 -4.02
CA GLN A 183 -2.51 -4.93 -3.03
C GLN A 183 -2.87 -4.50 -1.60
N HIS A 184 -3.54 -3.36 -1.43
CA HIS A 184 -4.06 -2.91 -0.14
C HIS A 184 -5.08 -3.89 0.46
N GLU A 185 -6.06 -4.35 -0.34
CA GLU A 185 -7.06 -5.32 0.10
C GLU A 185 -6.45 -6.71 0.34
N GLN A 186 -5.42 -7.09 -0.42
CA GLN A 186 -4.64 -8.30 -0.17
C GLN A 186 -3.90 -8.21 1.17
N PHE A 187 -3.25 -7.07 1.44
CA PHE A 187 -2.52 -6.84 2.69
C PHE A 187 -3.45 -6.76 3.90
N GLU A 188 -4.62 -6.14 3.76
CA GLU A 188 -5.66 -6.16 4.80
C GLU A 188 -6.19 -7.58 5.05
N ALA A 189 -6.32 -8.40 3.99
CA ALA A 189 -6.66 -9.81 4.13
C ALA A 189 -5.54 -10.61 4.84
N LEU A 190 -4.27 -10.28 4.61
CA LEU A 190 -3.15 -10.86 5.34
C LEU A 190 -3.14 -10.43 6.81
N GLU A 191 -3.38 -9.14 7.11
CA GLU A 191 -3.54 -8.65 8.48
C GLU A 191 -4.65 -9.42 9.20
N LYS A 192 -5.79 -9.64 8.53
CA LYS A 192 -6.91 -10.45 9.05
C LYS A 192 -6.53 -11.93 9.21
N GLN A 193 -5.78 -12.51 8.28
CA GLN A 193 -5.31 -13.91 8.39
C GLN A 193 -4.32 -14.09 9.54
N ILE A 194 -3.32 -13.21 9.68
CA ILE A 194 -2.38 -13.23 10.81
C ILE A 194 -3.13 -13.06 12.14
N ALA A 195 -4.12 -12.17 12.18
CA ALA A 195 -4.97 -11.98 13.35
C ALA A 195 -5.82 -13.23 13.68
N THR A 196 -6.29 -13.97 12.67
CA THR A 196 -7.16 -15.15 12.85
C THR A 196 -6.36 -16.40 13.22
N GLU A 197 -5.25 -16.65 12.53
CA GLU A 197 -4.40 -17.84 12.70
C GLU A 197 -3.67 -17.86 14.05
N LYS A 198 -3.31 -16.69 14.61
CA LYS A 198 -2.51 -16.61 15.85
C LYS A 198 -3.28 -16.20 17.10
N PHE A 199 -4.43 -15.51 17.00
CA PHE A 199 -5.15 -14.99 18.17
C PHE A 199 -6.49 -15.66 18.47
N GLY A 200 -6.90 -16.68 17.71
CA GLY A 200 -8.11 -17.45 18.02
C GLY A 200 -9.40 -16.60 18.11
N MET A 201 -9.48 -15.47 17.41
CA MET A 201 -10.69 -14.64 17.35
C MET A 201 -11.70 -15.25 16.34
N GLY A 202 -12.18 -16.44 16.65
CA GLY A 202 -13.27 -17.11 15.95
C GLY A 202 -14.63 -16.58 16.39
N ASN A 203 -14.97 -15.33 16.02
CA ASN A 203 -16.36 -14.91 16.01
C ASN A 203 -16.72 -14.20 14.70
N PRO A 204 -17.46 -14.88 13.78
CA PRO A 204 -17.80 -14.34 12.47
C PRO A 204 -18.82 -13.19 12.49
N HIS A 205 -19.35 -12.79 13.65
CA HIS A 205 -20.30 -11.67 13.77
C HIS A 205 -19.69 -10.31 14.13
N GLY A 206 -18.35 -10.19 14.18
CA GLY A 206 -17.65 -8.91 14.35
C GLY A 206 -17.05 -8.32 13.05
N ALA A 207 -17.18 -9.03 11.93
CA ALA A 207 -16.49 -8.70 10.67
C ALA A 207 -17.16 -7.60 9.84
N GLU A 208 -18.37 -7.17 10.18
CA GLU A 208 -19.12 -6.18 9.38
C GLU A 208 -18.86 -4.71 9.75
N ASN A 209 -18.03 -4.41 10.75
CA ASN A 209 -17.68 -3.02 11.11
C ASN A 209 -16.22 -2.64 10.82
N PHE A 210 -15.47 -3.47 10.08
CA PHE A 210 -14.03 -3.27 9.89
C PHE A 210 -13.69 -2.43 8.64
N LEU A 211 -14.45 -2.57 7.55
CA LEU A 211 -14.31 -1.70 6.38
C LEU A 211 -14.69 -0.24 6.70
N ASP A 212 -15.68 -0.01 7.57
CA ASP A 212 -16.15 1.34 7.91
C ASP A 212 -15.18 2.16 8.77
N ILE A 213 -14.27 1.50 9.49
CA ILE A 213 -13.30 2.17 10.38
C ILE A 213 -11.99 2.48 9.64
N VAL A 214 -11.57 1.61 8.71
CA VAL A 214 -10.34 1.80 7.92
C VAL A 214 -10.57 2.77 6.75
N ILE A 215 -11.77 2.77 6.15
CA ILE A 215 -12.14 3.74 5.10
C ILE A 215 -12.34 5.15 5.68
N LYS A 216 -12.84 5.30 6.92
CA LYS A 216 -13.00 6.63 7.54
C LYS A 216 -11.70 7.32 7.95
N CYS A 217 -10.62 6.57 8.22
CA CYS A 217 -9.32 7.17 8.58
C CYS A 217 -8.45 7.56 7.38
N SER A 218 -8.89 7.28 6.14
CA SER A 218 -8.16 7.66 4.92
C SER A 218 -8.72 8.92 4.24
N ILE A 219 -9.72 9.58 4.85
CA ILE A 219 -10.32 10.85 4.38
C ILE A 219 -10.48 11.84 5.56
N MET A 220 -9.41 12.09 6.31
CA MET A 220 -9.29 13.31 7.10
C MET A 220 -8.01 14.05 6.73
#